data_AF-A0A0Q0CJ45-F1
#
_entry.id   AF-A0A0Q0CJ45-F1
#
_cell.length_a   1.000
_cell.length_b   1.000
_cell.length_c   1.000
_cell.angle_alpha   90.00
_cell.angle_beta   90.00
_cell.angle_gamma   90.00
#
_symmetry.space_group_name_H-M   'P 1'
#
loop_
_entity.id
_entity.type
_entity.pdbx_description
1 polymer ?
#
loop_
_entity_poly.entity_id
_entity_poly.type
_entity_poly.pdbx_seq_one_letter_code
_entity_poly.pdbx_strand_id
1 'polypeptide(L)'
;MAVGHWPSALHPPATFSLLPQTAGSEGGRNLNGVFMRLYLCEKPSQGKDIAAVLGAKTRGDGCLRGPGVAVTWGIGHLLETAAPDAYGDHLKNWSLDTLPILPAQWKVIVKPKTASQFKVVKQLLKEATELVIATDADREGEMIARELIEYCGYRGPIQRLWLSALNEASIRQALNSVKQGAETYPLYLSALARSRADWLIGMNFSRLFTLLGRQAGYTGVLSVGRVQTPTLRLVVDRDREIANFIPKPFWNLDVQLCAAGHSFLAKWVADESVTDEEGRCLDQSAAAAALNALKNSQTATAISVEIERGRDVAPLPFDLSTLQEVCSAKFGLGVQETLDVAQALYETHKATTYPRTDCGYLPESMLDEVPMVFDAINRTDPTIGKALLLIDPEQRSRAWNDKKITGPHHGIIPTLEPANLSAMSEKERRVYELIRAHFLAQFLPNHEYDRTVATFESNAISLQAVGKRIVVSGWKILFSSSSEEEGDESGGRSQTLPMLQVGSRCDIQDLQLKALKTEPPKPYTEGT
;
A
#
# COMPACT_ATOMS: atom_id res chain seq x y z
N MET A 1 30.25 -7.31 32.39
CA MET A 1 31.67 -7.11 32.05
C MET A 1 32.14 -8.29 31.23
N ALA A 2 32.34 -8.10 29.93
CA ALA A 2 33.23 -8.83 29.01
C ALA A 2 32.92 -8.32 27.60
N VAL A 3 33.58 -7.22 27.23
CA VAL A 3 33.45 -6.58 25.92
C VAL A 3 34.49 -7.25 25.01
N GLY A 4 34.03 -8.10 24.09
CA GLY A 4 34.88 -8.72 23.08
C GLY A 4 35.22 -7.72 21.97
N HIS A 5 36.50 -7.37 21.85
CA HIS A 5 37.06 -6.52 20.80
C HIS A 5 36.88 -7.13 19.41
N TRP A 6 36.34 -6.33 18.49
CA TRP A 6 36.42 -6.57 17.04
C TRP A 6 37.70 -5.92 16.51
N PRO A 7 38.57 -6.62 15.75
CA PRO A 7 39.73 -6.00 15.14
C PRO A 7 39.29 -5.10 13.98
N SER A 8 39.56 -3.81 14.15
CA SER A 8 39.48 -2.76 13.14
C SER A 8 40.62 -2.92 12.11
N ALA A 9 40.30 -3.36 10.90
CA ALA A 9 41.16 -3.17 9.73
C ALA A 9 40.33 -3.31 8.43
N LEU A 10 39.51 -2.31 8.12
CA LEU A 10 39.03 -2.12 6.76
C LEU A 10 39.97 -1.11 6.09
N HIS A 11 40.87 -1.61 5.25
CA HIS A 11 41.53 -0.76 4.26
C HIS A 11 40.47 -0.20 3.32
N PRO A 12 40.49 1.10 2.99
CA PRO A 12 39.55 1.67 2.03
C PRO A 12 39.83 1.05 0.65
N PRO A 13 38.81 0.64 -0.13
CA PRO A 13 39.03 0.40 -1.54
C PRO A 13 39.41 1.72 -2.22
N ALA A 14 40.33 1.62 -3.17
CA ALA A 14 40.93 2.72 -3.91
C ALA A 14 39.90 3.78 -4.33
N THR A 15 40.23 5.03 -4.02
CA THR A 15 39.64 6.22 -4.60
C THR A 15 39.61 6.10 -6.13
N PHE A 16 38.42 6.29 -6.72
CA PHE A 16 38.30 6.51 -8.16
C PHE A 16 39.08 7.79 -8.50
N SER A 17 40.24 7.61 -9.14
CA SER A 17 41.05 8.70 -9.66
C SER A 17 40.36 9.28 -10.90
N LEU A 18 39.85 10.50 -10.76
CA LEU A 18 39.57 11.40 -11.88
C LEU A 18 40.92 11.93 -12.37
N LEU A 19 41.45 11.36 -13.46
CA LEU A 19 42.55 11.98 -14.21
C LEU A 19 42.02 12.74 -15.43
N PRO A 20 42.63 13.89 -15.76
CA PRO A 20 42.10 14.88 -16.67
C PRO A 20 42.22 14.46 -18.14
N GLN A 21 41.26 14.91 -18.93
CA GLN A 21 41.27 14.82 -20.39
C GLN A 21 42.43 15.66 -20.95
N THR A 22 43.44 15.01 -21.54
CA THR A 22 44.35 15.66 -22.48
C THR A 22 43.84 15.44 -23.90
N ALA A 23 43.54 16.55 -24.58
CA ALA A 23 43.21 16.58 -25.99
C ALA A 23 44.39 16.08 -26.84
N GLY A 24 44.15 15.04 -27.62
CA GLY A 24 45.02 14.57 -28.69
C GLY A 24 44.16 14.36 -29.93
N SER A 25 44.26 15.28 -30.88
CA SER A 25 43.70 15.19 -32.22
C SER A 25 44.45 14.15 -33.05
N GLU A 26 43.73 13.23 -33.69
CA GLU A 26 43.87 12.84 -35.10
C GLU A 26 43.17 11.50 -35.37
N GLY A 27 42.51 11.38 -36.52
CA GLY A 27 42.03 10.10 -37.06
C GLY A 27 40.55 10.08 -37.39
N GLY A 28 40.21 10.49 -38.61
CA GLY A 28 38.85 10.63 -39.12
C GLY A 28 37.96 9.39 -38.96
N ARG A 29 36.69 9.64 -38.60
CA ARG A 29 35.60 8.68 -38.72
C ARG A 29 34.45 9.31 -39.47
N ASN A 30 33.93 8.54 -40.43
CA ASN A 30 32.73 8.81 -41.23
C ASN A 30 31.60 9.45 -40.41
N LEU A 31 31.32 10.72 -40.68
CA LEU A 31 30.12 11.43 -40.23
C LEU A 31 28.95 11.08 -41.15
N ASN A 32 28.44 9.86 -41.03
CA ASN A 32 27.10 9.47 -41.50
C ASN A 32 26.34 8.73 -40.37
N GLY A 33 26.66 9.06 -39.11
CA GLY A 33 25.93 8.55 -37.96
C GLY A 33 24.58 9.23 -37.88
N VAL A 34 23.52 8.57 -38.35
CA VAL A 34 22.15 9.02 -38.15
C VAL A 34 21.91 9.11 -36.64
N PHE A 35 21.64 10.32 -36.14
CA PHE A 35 21.27 10.53 -34.75
C PHE A 35 20.05 9.64 -34.41
N MET A 36 20.18 8.81 -33.38
CA MET A 36 19.12 7.91 -32.93
C MET A 36 18.96 8.03 -31.42
N ARG A 37 17.81 8.56 -30.99
CA ARG A 37 17.37 8.52 -29.60
C ARG A 37 16.64 7.21 -29.33
N LEU A 38 17.14 6.40 -28.40
CA LEU A 38 16.52 5.14 -27.99
C LEU A 38 15.69 5.33 -26.73
N TYR A 39 14.44 4.89 -26.72
CA TYR A 39 13.61 4.80 -25.52
C TYR A 39 13.57 3.35 -25.05
N LEU A 40 14.06 3.09 -23.83
CA LEU A 40 14.07 1.75 -23.22
C LEU A 40 12.94 1.65 -22.18
N CYS A 41 11.89 0.93 -22.53
CA CYS A 41 10.72 0.70 -21.68
C CYS A 41 10.85 -0.61 -20.89
N GLU A 42 9.99 -0.83 -19.90
CA GLU A 42 10.00 -2.06 -19.11
C GLU A 42 9.33 -3.23 -19.82
N LYS A 43 8.29 -2.92 -20.61
CA LYS A 43 7.37 -3.90 -21.18
C LYS A 43 6.80 -3.45 -22.53
N PRO A 44 6.30 -4.38 -23.36
CA PRO A 44 5.82 -4.05 -24.70
C PRO A 44 4.62 -3.09 -24.75
N SER A 45 3.70 -3.14 -23.77
CA SER A 45 2.52 -2.25 -23.70
C SER A 45 2.95 -0.79 -23.61
N GLN A 46 3.76 -0.47 -22.59
CA GLN A 46 4.38 0.84 -22.39
C GLN A 46 5.17 1.31 -23.62
N GLY A 47 5.95 0.42 -24.24
CA GLY A 47 6.70 0.72 -25.46
C GLY A 47 5.81 1.11 -26.64
N LYS A 48 4.65 0.47 -26.81
CA LYS A 48 3.68 0.81 -27.87
C LYS A 48 3.07 2.19 -27.64
N ASP A 49 2.68 2.50 -26.40
CA ASP A 49 2.06 3.78 -26.05
C ASP A 49 3.02 4.96 -26.29
N ILE A 50 4.26 4.83 -25.84
CA ILE A 50 5.30 5.85 -26.06
C ILE A 50 5.63 5.99 -27.55
N ALA A 51 5.76 4.87 -28.28
CA ALA A 51 6.03 4.88 -29.70
C ALA A 51 4.93 5.58 -30.52
N ALA A 52 3.66 5.43 -30.12
CA ALA A 52 2.54 6.10 -30.79
C ALA A 52 2.68 7.63 -30.70
N VAL A 53 3.02 8.17 -29.53
CA VAL A 53 3.22 9.61 -29.30
C VAL A 53 4.46 10.13 -30.03
N LEU A 54 5.54 9.34 -30.07
CA LEU A 54 6.79 9.68 -30.76
C LEU A 54 6.72 9.51 -32.29
N GLY A 55 5.64 8.96 -32.83
CA GLY A 55 5.52 8.67 -34.26
C GLY A 55 6.40 7.51 -34.75
N ALA A 56 6.87 6.64 -33.85
CA ALA A 56 7.65 5.45 -34.17
C ALA A 56 6.73 4.31 -34.65
N LYS A 57 6.35 4.34 -35.94
CA LYS A 57 5.34 3.45 -36.52
C LYS A 57 5.91 2.19 -37.19
N THR A 58 7.19 2.19 -37.53
CA THR A 58 7.82 1.08 -38.26
C THR A 58 8.12 -0.07 -37.31
N ARG A 59 7.49 -1.22 -37.51
CA ARG A 59 7.74 -2.41 -36.68
C ARG A 59 9.09 -3.05 -37.00
N GLY A 60 9.89 -3.29 -35.98
CA GLY A 60 11.04 -4.18 -36.00
C GLY A 60 10.84 -5.35 -35.04
N ASP A 61 11.78 -6.29 -35.04
CA ASP A 61 11.79 -7.34 -34.02
C ASP A 61 12.13 -6.72 -32.66
N GLY A 62 11.26 -6.90 -31.67
CA GLY A 62 11.42 -6.36 -30.31
C GLY A 62 11.50 -4.82 -30.17
N CYS A 63 11.12 -4.06 -31.21
CA CYS A 63 11.18 -2.59 -31.19
C CYS A 63 10.24 -1.93 -32.21
N LEU A 64 10.06 -0.61 -32.06
CA LEU A 64 9.39 0.27 -33.00
C LEU A 64 10.34 1.41 -33.40
N ARG A 65 10.38 1.75 -34.68
CA ARG A 65 11.29 2.77 -35.23
C ARG A 65 10.52 3.90 -35.89
N GLY A 66 11.08 5.10 -35.81
CA GLY A 66 10.63 6.31 -36.51
C GLY A 66 11.82 7.16 -36.92
N PRO A 67 11.59 8.32 -37.57
CA PRO A 67 12.66 9.23 -37.94
C PRO A 67 13.45 9.69 -36.71
N GLY A 68 14.73 9.31 -36.61
CA GLY A 68 15.64 9.68 -35.52
C GLY A 68 15.34 9.05 -34.16
N VAL A 69 14.39 8.10 -34.08
CA VAL A 69 13.93 7.51 -32.82
C VAL A 69 13.73 6.00 -32.93
N ALA A 70 14.07 5.28 -31.87
CA ALA A 70 13.71 3.88 -31.67
C ALA A 70 13.11 3.70 -30.28
N VAL A 71 12.11 2.84 -30.16
CA VAL A 71 11.49 2.46 -28.88
C VAL A 71 11.61 0.95 -28.75
N THR A 72 12.18 0.49 -27.63
CA THR A 72 12.30 -0.93 -27.28
C THR A 72 11.89 -1.14 -25.84
N TRP A 73 11.90 -2.39 -25.40
CA TRP A 73 11.39 -2.75 -24.08
C TRP A 73 12.10 -3.98 -23.51
N GLY A 74 12.05 -4.09 -22.19
CA GLY A 74 12.23 -5.35 -21.47
C GLY A 74 11.01 -6.25 -21.56
N ILE A 75 11.06 -7.34 -20.80
CA ILE A 75 9.90 -8.16 -20.44
C ILE A 75 10.01 -8.32 -18.91
N GLY A 76 9.90 -7.18 -18.23
CA GLY A 76 10.53 -6.98 -16.92
C GLY A 76 12.05 -7.17 -17.03
N HIS A 77 12.65 -7.76 -15.99
CA HIS A 77 14.07 -8.13 -15.99
C HIS A 77 14.44 -9.08 -17.11
N LEU A 78 15.40 -8.67 -17.95
CA LEU A 78 16.07 -9.50 -18.96
C LEU A 78 17.36 -10.16 -18.44
N LEU A 79 17.88 -9.64 -17.34
CA LEU A 79 19.05 -10.14 -16.62
C LEU A 79 18.60 -10.71 -15.26
N GLU A 80 19.42 -11.55 -14.65
CA GLU A 80 19.24 -11.99 -13.27
C GLU A 80 20.60 -12.11 -12.57
N THR A 81 20.60 -11.95 -11.25
CA THR A 81 21.82 -12.17 -10.46
C THR A 81 22.20 -13.64 -10.55
N ALA A 82 23.47 -13.90 -10.85
CA ALA A 82 23.94 -15.26 -11.06
C ALA A 82 23.79 -16.11 -9.78
N ALA A 83 23.46 -17.39 -9.94
CA ALA A 83 23.43 -18.35 -8.85
C ALA A 83 24.87 -18.67 -8.35
N PRO A 84 25.03 -19.23 -7.14
CA PRO A 84 26.36 -19.45 -6.55
C PRO A 84 27.33 -20.28 -7.40
N ASP A 85 26.84 -21.24 -8.18
CA ASP A 85 27.64 -22.07 -9.09
C ASP A 85 28.36 -21.27 -10.19
N ALA A 86 27.83 -20.10 -10.59
CA ALA A 86 28.50 -19.20 -11.52
C ALA A 86 29.76 -18.53 -10.94
N TYR A 87 29.95 -18.58 -9.61
CA TYR A 87 31.11 -18.02 -8.93
C TYR A 87 32.22 -19.06 -8.69
N GLY A 88 31.94 -20.36 -8.87
CA GLY A 88 32.94 -21.42 -8.84
C GLY A 88 32.32 -22.82 -8.71
N ASP A 89 33.00 -23.82 -9.27
CA ASP A 89 32.51 -25.21 -9.28
C ASP A 89 32.29 -25.78 -7.87
N HIS A 90 33.08 -25.33 -6.88
CA HIS A 90 32.95 -25.73 -5.48
C HIS A 90 31.63 -25.28 -4.84
N LEU A 91 30.88 -24.35 -5.45
CA LEU A 91 29.59 -23.86 -4.96
C LEU A 91 28.37 -24.55 -5.59
N LYS A 92 28.61 -25.47 -6.55
CA LYS A 92 27.55 -26.31 -7.16
C LYS A 92 26.92 -27.22 -6.12
N ASN A 93 27.74 -27.89 -5.33
CA ASN A 93 27.29 -28.75 -4.24
C ASN A 93 27.12 -27.92 -2.97
N TRP A 94 26.01 -28.13 -2.26
CA TRP A 94 25.73 -27.42 -1.02
C TRP A 94 26.52 -28.10 0.11
N SER A 95 27.37 -27.34 0.79
CA SER A 95 28.12 -27.78 1.97
C SER A 95 28.09 -26.67 3.03
N LEU A 96 28.20 -27.04 4.30
CA LEU A 96 28.35 -26.06 5.39
C LEU A 96 29.70 -25.33 5.29
N ASP A 97 30.74 -26.02 4.80
CA ASP A 97 32.11 -25.48 4.70
C ASP A 97 32.24 -24.35 3.66
N THR A 98 31.26 -24.22 2.75
CA THR A 98 31.26 -23.19 1.71
C THR A 98 30.42 -21.96 2.08
N LEU A 99 29.85 -21.93 3.29
CA LEU A 99 29.05 -20.80 3.78
C LEU A 99 29.87 -19.89 4.72
N PRO A 100 29.68 -18.56 4.66
CA PRO A 100 28.83 -17.84 3.72
C PRO A 100 29.49 -17.64 2.35
N ILE A 101 28.68 -17.69 1.31
CA ILE A 101 29.00 -17.34 -0.07
C ILE A 101 28.97 -15.82 -0.18
N LEU A 102 30.15 -15.22 -0.37
CA LEU A 102 30.34 -13.77 -0.48
C LEU A 102 31.01 -13.45 -1.83
N PRO A 103 30.26 -13.03 -2.87
CA PRO A 103 30.85 -12.66 -4.16
C PRO A 103 31.78 -11.45 -4.04
N ALA A 104 33.05 -11.61 -4.41
CA ALA A 104 33.99 -10.50 -4.53
C ALA A 104 33.63 -9.58 -5.72
N GLN A 105 33.15 -10.17 -6.80
CA GLN A 105 32.60 -9.47 -7.97
C GLN A 105 31.25 -10.07 -8.31
N TRP A 106 30.21 -9.24 -8.33
CA TRP A 106 28.86 -9.66 -8.66
C TRP A 106 28.72 -10.00 -10.14
N LYS A 107 28.11 -11.14 -10.43
CA LYS A 107 27.82 -11.58 -11.80
C LYS A 107 26.33 -11.50 -12.05
N VAL A 108 25.96 -11.01 -13.23
CA VAL A 108 24.60 -11.08 -13.76
C VAL A 108 24.63 -11.89 -15.05
N ILE A 109 23.56 -12.65 -15.31
CA ILE A 109 23.42 -13.51 -16.48
C ILE A 109 22.17 -13.14 -17.25
N VAL A 110 22.17 -13.42 -18.55
CA VAL A 110 20.99 -13.22 -19.40
C VAL A 110 19.98 -14.33 -19.13
N LYS A 111 18.73 -13.96 -18.85
CA LYS A 111 17.65 -14.92 -18.64
C LYS A 111 17.38 -15.69 -19.94
N PRO A 112 17.43 -17.03 -19.94
CA PRO A 112 17.27 -17.83 -21.15
C PRO A 112 15.95 -17.55 -21.88
N LYS A 113 14.85 -17.38 -21.13
CA LYS A 113 13.51 -17.15 -21.67
C LYS A 113 13.37 -15.84 -22.44
N THR A 114 14.19 -14.84 -22.15
CA THR A 114 14.10 -13.49 -22.73
C THR A 114 15.37 -13.10 -23.50
N ALA A 115 16.21 -14.09 -23.84
CA ALA A 115 17.50 -13.87 -24.49
C ALA A 115 17.37 -13.27 -25.90
N SER A 116 16.29 -13.56 -26.64
CA SER A 116 16.01 -12.94 -27.95
C SER A 116 15.80 -11.43 -27.80
N GLN A 117 14.93 -11.01 -26.89
CA GLN A 117 14.69 -9.60 -26.61
C GLN A 117 15.95 -8.89 -26.09
N PHE A 118 16.74 -9.55 -25.24
CA PHE A 118 18.03 -9.01 -24.80
C PHE A 118 18.98 -8.72 -25.98
N LYS A 119 19.05 -9.60 -26.99
CA LYS A 119 19.87 -9.36 -28.19
C LYS A 119 19.43 -8.10 -28.94
N VAL A 120 18.11 -7.89 -29.08
CA VAL A 120 17.53 -6.68 -29.69
C VAL A 120 17.95 -5.44 -28.90
N VAL A 121 17.73 -5.43 -27.59
CA VAL A 121 18.07 -4.29 -26.72
C VAL A 121 19.58 -3.99 -26.79
N LYS A 122 20.43 -5.01 -26.70
CA LYS A 122 21.89 -4.86 -26.82
C LYS A 122 22.30 -4.23 -28.15
N GLN A 123 21.68 -4.66 -29.25
CA GLN A 123 21.98 -4.12 -30.57
C GLN A 123 21.54 -2.64 -30.68
N LEU A 124 20.35 -2.32 -30.20
CA LEU A 124 19.83 -0.94 -30.20
C LEU A 124 20.65 0.00 -29.32
N LEU A 125 21.08 -0.47 -28.14
CA LEU A 125 21.98 0.30 -27.26
C LEU A 125 23.31 0.63 -27.94
N LYS A 126 23.83 -0.27 -28.78
CA LYS A 126 25.07 -0.04 -29.55
C LYS A 126 24.87 1.00 -30.65
N GLU A 127 23.67 1.07 -31.24
CA GLU A 127 23.31 2.04 -32.29
C GLU A 127 22.94 3.41 -31.73
N ALA A 128 22.50 3.49 -30.47
CA ALA A 128 21.97 4.70 -29.86
C ALA A 128 23.04 5.78 -29.67
N THR A 129 22.72 7.01 -30.11
CA THR A 129 23.52 8.20 -29.79
C THR A 129 23.09 8.84 -28.47
N GLU A 130 21.84 8.60 -28.07
CA GLU A 130 21.24 9.05 -26.80
C GLU A 130 20.24 8.00 -26.31
N LEU A 131 20.16 7.79 -25.00
CA LEU A 131 19.23 6.86 -24.37
C LEU A 131 18.27 7.61 -23.46
N VAL A 132 16.99 7.29 -23.56
CA VAL A 132 15.96 7.70 -22.61
C VAL A 132 15.48 6.45 -21.87
N ILE A 133 15.72 6.41 -20.56
CA ILE A 133 15.13 5.41 -19.68
C ILE A 133 13.64 5.73 -19.56
N ALA A 134 12.78 4.79 -19.94
CA ALA A 134 11.33 4.93 -19.96
C ALA A 134 10.62 3.74 -19.29
N THR A 135 11.32 3.06 -18.38
CA THR A 135 10.76 2.04 -17.47
C THR A 135 9.85 2.68 -16.41
N ASP A 136 9.13 1.87 -15.62
CA ASP A 136 8.24 2.38 -14.57
C ASP A 136 9.01 3.29 -13.59
N ALA A 137 8.35 4.33 -13.09
CA ALA A 137 8.99 5.43 -12.36
C ALA A 137 9.27 5.10 -10.88
N ASP A 138 9.86 3.93 -10.61
CA ASP A 138 10.22 3.49 -9.27
C ASP A 138 11.69 2.99 -9.20
N ARG A 139 12.08 2.43 -8.06
CA ARG A 139 13.43 1.87 -7.87
C ARG A 139 13.68 0.63 -8.75
N GLU A 140 12.64 -0.16 -9.01
CA GLU A 140 12.74 -1.40 -9.76
C GLU A 140 12.91 -1.13 -11.26
N GLY A 141 12.13 -0.21 -11.82
CA GLY A 141 12.27 0.25 -13.19
C GLY A 141 13.64 0.87 -13.46
N GLU A 142 14.22 1.59 -12.49
CA GLU A 142 15.62 2.06 -12.57
C GLU A 142 16.61 0.89 -12.63
N MET A 143 16.41 -0.17 -11.84
CA MET A 143 17.24 -1.38 -11.87
C MET A 143 17.16 -2.11 -13.21
N ILE A 144 15.95 -2.34 -13.72
CA ILE A 144 15.71 -3.02 -15.00
C ILE A 144 16.49 -2.34 -16.13
N ALA A 145 16.40 -1.01 -16.22
CA ALA A 145 17.08 -0.26 -17.27
C ALA A 145 18.60 -0.22 -17.06
N ARG A 146 19.07 0.07 -15.85
CA ARG A 146 20.49 0.32 -15.61
C ARG A 146 21.36 -0.91 -15.56
N GLU A 147 20.83 -2.06 -15.12
CA GLU A 147 21.57 -3.32 -15.26
C GLU A 147 21.83 -3.64 -16.73
N LEU A 148 20.87 -3.38 -17.62
CA LEU A 148 21.06 -3.53 -19.07
C LEU A 148 22.12 -2.57 -19.62
N ILE A 149 22.05 -1.30 -19.22
CA ILE A 149 23.02 -0.26 -19.62
C ILE A 149 24.44 -0.66 -19.21
N GLU A 150 24.64 -1.07 -17.95
CA GLU A 150 25.95 -1.47 -17.45
C GLU A 150 26.44 -2.76 -18.10
N TYR A 151 25.58 -3.78 -18.20
CA TYR A 151 25.94 -5.06 -18.80
C TYR A 151 26.29 -4.93 -20.29
N CYS A 152 25.63 -4.02 -21.01
CA CYS A 152 25.92 -3.75 -22.42
C CYS A 152 27.02 -2.70 -22.63
N GLY A 153 27.52 -2.07 -21.57
CA GLY A 153 28.60 -1.08 -21.62
C GLY A 153 28.21 0.21 -22.36
N TYR A 154 26.94 0.64 -22.31
CA TYR A 154 26.52 1.90 -22.90
C TYR A 154 27.10 3.08 -22.09
N ARG A 155 27.67 4.08 -22.78
CA ARG A 155 28.35 5.25 -22.18
C ARG A 155 27.94 6.58 -22.78
N GLY A 156 26.91 6.58 -23.64
CA GLY A 156 26.36 7.82 -24.21
C GLY A 156 25.49 8.58 -23.20
N PRO A 157 24.95 9.75 -23.60
CA PRO A 157 24.02 10.53 -22.77
C PRO A 157 22.78 9.71 -22.39
N ILE A 158 22.30 9.93 -21.15
CA ILE A 158 21.12 9.26 -20.58
C ILE A 158 20.17 10.32 -20.04
N GLN A 159 18.92 10.26 -20.50
CA GLN A 159 17.77 10.98 -19.93
C GLN A 159 16.79 10.00 -19.28
N ARG A 160 15.86 10.52 -18.49
CA ARG A 160 14.84 9.74 -17.79
C ARG A 160 13.46 10.33 -18.04
N LEU A 161 12.60 9.56 -18.71
CA LEU A 161 11.18 9.88 -18.91
C LEU A 161 10.40 9.38 -17.70
N TRP A 162 9.77 10.26 -16.93
CA TRP A 162 9.10 9.93 -15.67
C TRP A 162 7.58 9.95 -15.81
N LEU A 163 6.94 8.78 -15.88
CA LEU A 163 5.51 8.65 -16.17
C LEU A 163 4.70 8.32 -14.90
N SER A 164 3.61 9.07 -14.67
CA SER A 164 2.60 8.77 -13.65
C SER A 164 1.40 7.99 -14.21
N ALA A 165 1.15 8.10 -15.53
CA ALA A 165 0.09 7.43 -16.27
C ALA A 165 0.51 7.14 -17.73
N LEU A 166 -0.16 6.19 -18.38
CA LEU A 166 0.13 5.73 -19.76
C LEU A 166 -0.86 6.24 -20.82
N ASN A 167 -1.72 7.20 -20.47
CA ASN A 167 -2.56 7.90 -21.45
C ASN A 167 -1.72 8.89 -22.29
N GLU A 168 -2.25 9.29 -23.45
CA GLU A 168 -1.50 10.10 -24.42
C GLU A 168 -1.10 11.47 -23.84
N ALA A 169 -2.00 12.13 -23.11
CA ALA A 169 -1.75 13.43 -22.50
C ALA A 169 -0.58 13.39 -21.51
N SER A 170 -0.60 12.42 -20.58
CA SER A 170 0.47 12.24 -19.59
C SER A 170 1.82 11.91 -20.23
N ILE A 171 1.85 11.11 -21.28
CA ILE A 171 3.09 10.81 -22.02
C ILE A 171 3.64 12.08 -22.68
N ARG A 172 2.79 12.89 -23.33
CA ARG A 172 3.21 14.15 -23.95
C ARG A 172 3.77 15.13 -22.93
N GLN A 173 3.11 15.26 -21.78
CA GLN A 173 3.56 16.12 -20.69
C GLN A 173 4.94 15.68 -20.17
N ALA A 174 5.13 14.38 -19.93
CA ALA A 174 6.40 13.84 -19.45
C ALA A 174 7.54 13.96 -20.47
N LEU A 175 7.24 13.85 -21.77
CA LEU A 175 8.24 14.07 -22.84
C LEU A 175 8.74 15.52 -22.88
N ASN A 176 7.93 16.48 -22.44
CA ASN A 176 8.32 17.90 -22.34
C ASN A 176 9.12 18.21 -21.06
N SER A 177 9.20 17.28 -20.11
CA SER A 177 9.84 17.47 -18.80
C SER A 177 10.80 16.34 -18.43
N VAL A 178 11.48 15.77 -19.44
CA VAL A 178 12.48 14.69 -19.23
C VAL A 178 13.59 15.11 -18.27
N LYS A 179 13.91 14.22 -17.34
CA LYS A 179 14.94 14.41 -16.32
C LYS A 179 16.32 14.04 -16.85
N GLN A 180 17.36 14.59 -16.24
CA GLN A 180 18.72 14.10 -16.46
C GLN A 180 18.86 12.71 -15.82
N GLY A 181 19.53 11.78 -16.52
CA GLY A 181 19.69 10.41 -16.02
C GLY A 181 20.42 10.33 -14.68
N ALA A 182 21.22 11.33 -14.29
CA ALA A 182 21.89 11.35 -12.99
C ALA A 182 20.92 11.56 -11.80
N GLU A 183 19.79 12.24 -12.01
CA GLU A 183 18.84 12.57 -10.94
C GLU A 183 18.25 11.32 -10.28
N THR A 184 18.06 10.24 -11.04
CA THR A 184 17.45 9.00 -10.56
C THR A 184 18.46 7.88 -10.31
N TYR A 185 19.76 8.11 -10.54
CA TYR A 185 20.81 7.12 -10.30
C TYR A 185 20.88 6.60 -8.84
N PRO A 186 20.65 7.43 -7.79
CA PRO A 186 20.59 6.92 -6.43
C PRO A 186 19.49 5.87 -6.19
N LEU A 187 18.37 5.93 -6.92
CA LEU A 187 17.31 4.93 -6.82
C LEU A 187 17.79 3.56 -7.31
N TYR A 188 18.58 3.53 -8.39
CA TYR A 188 19.24 2.32 -8.86
C TYR A 188 20.21 1.75 -7.83
N LEU A 189 21.06 2.59 -7.22
CA LEU A 189 21.98 2.12 -6.18
C LEU A 189 21.20 1.52 -5.00
N SER A 190 20.06 2.10 -4.62
CA SER A 190 19.17 1.54 -3.60
C SER A 190 18.59 0.18 -4.01
N ALA A 191 18.10 0.04 -5.24
CA ALA A 191 17.55 -1.22 -5.76
C ALA A 191 18.63 -2.32 -5.82
N LEU A 192 19.81 -1.97 -6.34
CA LEU A 192 20.95 -2.88 -6.44
C LEU A 192 21.43 -3.35 -5.06
N ALA A 193 21.53 -2.44 -4.09
CA ALA A 193 21.90 -2.79 -2.72
C ALA A 193 20.87 -3.74 -2.09
N ARG A 194 19.57 -3.47 -2.28
CA ARG A 194 18.48 -4.35 -1.83
C ARG A 194 18.60 -5.75 -2.46
N SER A 195 18.70 -5.83 -3.78
CA SER A 195 18.80 -7.10 -4.52
C SER A 195 19.98 -7.94 -4.03
N ARG A 196 21.16 -7.31 -3.87
CA ARG A 196 22.36 -7.99 -3.36
C ARG A 196 22.20 -8.44 -1.91
N ALA A 197 21.60 -7.63 -1.04
CA ALA A 197 21.34 -8.01 0.35
C ALA A 197 20.37 -9.20 0.44
N ASP A 198 19.29 -9.16 -0.34
CA ASP A 198 18.30 -10.23 -0.40
C ASP A 198 18.92 -11.53 -0.95
N TRP A 199 19.80 -11.43 -1.95
CA TRP A 199 20.57 -12.57 -2.45
C TRP A 199 21.52 -13.15 -1.40
N LEU A 200 22.30 -12.30 -0.71
CA LEU A 200 23.24 -12.73 0.33
C LEU A 200 22.51 -13.46 1.46
N ILE A 201 21.42 -12.90 1.98
CA ILE A 201 20.65 -13.50 3.05
C ILE A 201 19.96 -14.76 2.54
N GLY A 202 19.26 -14.65 1.41
CA GLY A 202 18.49 -15.74 0.82
C GLY A 202 19.32 -16.97 0.52
N MET A 203 20.42 -16.81 -0.22
CA MET A 203 21.27 -17.92 -0.63
C MET A 203 21.98 -18.57 0.56
N ASN A 204 22.52 -17.77 1.49
CA ASN A 204 23.29 -18.32 2.60
C ASN A 204 22.41 -19.00 3.64
N PHE A 205 21.37 -18.32 4.12
CA PHE A 205 20.52 -18.89 5.16
C PHE A 205 19.65 -20.03 4.65
N SER A 206 19.12 -19.95 3.42
CA SER A 206 18.34 -21.08 2.88
C SER A 206 19.21 -22.33 2.73
N ARG A 207 20.46 -22.20 2.26
CA ARG A 207 21.40 -23.32 2.19
C ARG A 207 21.75 -23.85 3.59
N LEU A 208 22.07 -22.97 4.53
CA LEU A 208 22.37 -23.33 5.92
C LEU A 208 21.23 -24.14 6.55
N PHE A 209 20.03 -23.58 6.60
CA PHE A 209 18.89 -24.22 7.25
C PHE A 209 18.45 -25.48 6.51
N THR A 210 18.51 -25.52 5.18
CA THR A 210 18.22 -26.74 4.42
C THR A 210 19.22 -27.86 4.74
N LEU A 211 20.52 -27.56 4.85
CA LEU A 211 21.54 -28.55 5.20
C LEU A 211 21.35 -29.09 6.62
N LEU A 212 21.05 -28.21 7.58
CA LEU A 212 20.72 -28.62 8.95
C LEU A 212 19.44 -29.46 9.00
N GLY A 213 18.41 -29.08 8.25
CA GLY A 213 17.17 -29.84 8.11
C GLY A 213 17.43 -31.24 7.56
N ARG A 214 18.28 -31.37 6.52
CA ARG A 214 18.68 -32.66 5.94
C ARG A 214 19.40 -33.55 6.95
N GLN A 215 20.29 -32.98 7.76
CA GLN A 215 20.94 -33.72 8.85
C GLN A 215 19.91 -34.24 9.87
N ALA A 216 18.79 -33.54 10.06
CA ALA A 216 17.67 -33.95 10.90
C ALA A 216 16.60 -34.80 10.18
N GLY A 217 16.84 -35.22 8.93
CA GLY A 217 15.93 -36.08 8.16
C GLY A 217 14.89 -35.36 7.29
N TYR A 218 14.92 -34.03 7.21
CA TYR A 218 14.04 -33.26 6.32
C TYR A 218 14.56 -33.28 4.87
N THR A 219 13.69 -33.62 3.92
CA THR A 219 14.07 -33.78 2.50
C THR A 219 13.75 -32.56 1.63
N GLY A 220 13.00 -31.59 2.16
CA GLY A 220 12.61 -30.37 1.45
C GLY A 220 13.67 -29.26 1.51
N VAL A 221 13.25 -28.06 1.09
CA VAL A 221 14.04 -26.82 1.21
C VAL A 221 13.45 -25.97 2.33
N LEU A 222 14.31 -25.52 3.24
CA LEU A 222 13.95 -24.53 4.25
C LEU A 222 14.41 -23.17 3.76
N SER A 223 13.53 -22.47 3.04
CA SER A 223 13.83 -21.13 2.54
C SER A 223 13.85 -20.12 3.69
N VAL A 224 14.89 -19.29 3.70
CA VAL A 224 15.05 -18.20 4.65
C VAL A 224 15.30 -16.93 3.88
N GLY A 225 14.58 -15.88 4.22
CA GLY A 225 14.73 -14.58 3.57
C GLY A 225 14.35 -13.46 4.51
N ARG A 226 14.97 -12.30 4.29
CA ARG A 226 14.82 -11.10 5.14
C ARG A 226 13.37 -10.63 5.27
N VAL A 227 12.50 -10.94 4.30
CA VAL A 227 11.07 -10.58 4.32
C VAL A 227 10.19 -11.78 4.67
N GLN A 228 10.29 -12.90 3.92
CA GLN A 228 9.44 -14.07 4.12
C GLN A 228 9.53 -14.66 5.55
N THR A 229 10.71 -14.64 6.16
CA THR A 229 10.91 -15.27 7.48
C THR A 229 10.33 -14.44 8.62
N PRO A 230 10.51 -13.09 8.68
CA PRO A 230 9.74 -12.27 9.60
C PRO A 230 8.22 -12.33 9.37
N THR A 231 7.75 -12.39 8.12
CA THR A 231 6.31 -12.56 7.84
C THR A 231 5.78 -13.89 8.41
N LEU A 232 6.50 -15.00 8.20
CA LEU A 232 6.17 -16.29 8.81
C LEU A 232 6.14 -16.20 10.35
N ARG A 233 7.09 -15.46 10.95
CA ARG A 233 7.12 -15.28 12.40
C ARG A 233 5.86 -14.61 12.93
N LEU A 234 5.32 -13.59 12.25
CA LEU A 234 4.08 -12.93 12.67
C LEU A 234 2.93 -13.94 12.80
N VAL A 235 2.78 -14.81 11.79
CA VAL A 235 1.76 -15.87 11.79
C VAL A 235 2.01 -16.88 12.92
N VAL A 236 3.24 -17.38 13.06
CA VAL A 236 3.60 -18.35 14.10
C VAL A 236 3.39 -17.79 15.51
N ASP A 237 3.75 -16.53 15.74
CA ASP A 237 3.58 -15.88 17.04
C ASP A 237 2.08 -15.68 17.35
N ARG A 238 1.25 -15.29 16.36
CA ARG A 238 -0.22 -15.23 16.51
C ARG A 238 -0.84 -16.61 16.79
N ASP A 239 -0.42 -17.65 16.07
CA ASP A 239 -0.93 -19.01 16.28
C ASP A 239 -0.58 -19.53 17.69
N ARG A 240 0.61 -19.20 18.19
CA ARG A 240 1.02 -19.51 19.58
C ARG A 240 0.20 -18.72 20.59
N GLU A 241 -0.09 -17.45 20.32
CA GLU A 241 -0.95 -16.63 21.18
C GLU A 241 -2.35 -17.24 21.30
N ILE A 242 -2.93 -17.66 20.17
CA ILE A 242 -4.23 -18.34 20.11
C ILE A 242 -4.19 -19.69 20.84
N ALA A 243 -3.16 -20.51 20.58
CA ALA A 243 -3.05 -21.85 21.16
C ALA A 243 -2.86 -21.82 22.69
N ASN A 244 -2.20 -20.78 23.21
CA ASN A 244 -1.96 -20.60 24.65
C ASN A 244 -3.02 -19.72 25.33
N PHE A 245 -4.04 -19.24 24.59
CA PHE A 245 -5.07 -18.39 25.15
C PHE A 245 -5.99 -19.16 26.10
N ILE A 246 -6.20 -18.62 27.29
CA ILE A 246 -7.10 -19.18 28.30
C ILE A 246 -8.30 -18.23 28.46
N PRO A 247 -9.50 -18.61 27.96
CA PRO A 247 -10.69 -17.79 28.09
C PRO A 247 -11.02 -17.51 29.57
N LYS A 248 -11.24 -16.25 29.90
CA LYS A 248 -11.67 -15.80 31.22
C LYS A 248 -13.16 -15.44 31.17
N PRO A 249 -13.99 -15.94 32.10
CA PRO A 249 -15.37 -15.49 32.20
C PRO A 249 -15.39 -14.03 32.64
N PHE A 250 -16.34 -13.27 32.09
CA PHE A 250 -16.62 -11.91 32.54
C PHE A 250 -18.11 -11.61 32.44
N TRP A 251 -18.56 -10.59 33.17
CA TRP A 251 -19.98 -10.26 33.28
C TRP A 251 -20.25 -8.82 32.85
N ASN A 252 -21.20 -8.66 31.93
CA ASN A 252 -21.72 -7.36 31.52
C ASN A 252 -23.18 -7.26 31.93
N LEU A 253 -23.60 -6.07 32.38
CA LEU A 253 -25.01 -5.80 32.68
C LEU A 253 -25.49 -4.66 31.79
N ASP A 254 -26.32 -5.03 30.82
CA ASP A 254 -27.00 -4.09 29.93
C ASP A 254 -28.32 -3.66 30.59
N VAL A 255 -28.60 -2.36 30.59
CA VAL A 255 -29.77 -1.74 31.22
C VAL A 255 -30.53 -0.94 30.18
N GLN A 256 -31.79 -1.29 29.92
CA GLN A 256 -32.65 -0.50 29.06
C GLN A 256 -33.28 0.63 29.88
N LEU A 257 -32.91 1.86 29.56
CA LEU A 257 -33.45 3.07 30.17
C LEU A 257 -34.45 3.72 29.20
N CYS A 258 -35.44 4.44 29.75
CA CYS A 258 -36.37 5.25 28.97
C CYS A 258 -36.47 6.66 29.52
N ALA A 259 -36.37 7.64 28.63
CA ALA A 259 -36.62 9.05 28.96
C ALA A 259 -37.44 9.69 27.85
N ALA A 260 -38.47 10.45 28.22
CA ALA A 260 -39.38 11.13 27.29
C ALA A 260 -39.95 10.21 26.17
N GLY A 261 -40.23 8.94 26.50
CA GLY A 261 -40.77 7.96 25.55
C GLY A 261 -39.75 7.33 24.61
N HIS A 262 -38.45 7.65 24.76
CA HIS A 262 -37.37 7.06 23.98
C HIS A 262 -36.55 6.09 24.83
N SER A 263 -36.52 4.82 24.42
CA SER A 263 -35.69 3.79 25.04
C SER A 263 -34.27 3.80 24.48
N PHE A 264 -33.28 3.65 25.34
CA PHE A 264 -31.86 3.57 24.99
C PHE A 264 -31.13 2.63 25.95
N LEU A 265 -29.93 2.18 25.55
CA LEU A 265 -29.14 1.22 26.32
C LEU A 265 -28.05 1.92 27.13
N ALA A 266 -27.99 1.64 28.42
CA ALA A 266 -26.85 1.92 29.28
C ALA A 266 -26.16 0.61 29.67
N LYS A 267 -24.88 0.68 30.01
CA LYS A 267 -24.09 -0.43 30.55
C LYS A 267 -23.69 -0.13 31.98
N TRP A 268 -23.70 -1.13 32.84
CA TRP A 268 -23.08 -1.04 34.15
C TRP A 268 -21.58 -0.76 34.03
N VAL A 269 -21.10 0.19 34.82
CA VAL A 269 -19.67 0.47 35.02
C VAL A 269 -19.26 -0.18 36.33
N ALA A 270 -18.51 -1.28 36.23
CA ALA A 270 -17.99 -2.01 37.37
C ALA A 270 -16.83 -1.25 38.03
N ASP A 271 -16.61 -1.52 39.32
CA ASP A 271 -15.49 -0.95 40.08
C ASP A 271 -14.16 -1.53 39.59
N GLU A 272 -13.11 -0.70 39.53
CA GLU A 272 -11.79 -1.10 39.03
C GLU A 272 -11.18 -2.28 39.80
N SER A 273 -11.55 -2.46 41.08
CA SER A 273 -11.09 -3.59 41.90
C SER A 273 -11.58 -4.96 41.43
N VAL A 274 -12.64 -5.01 40.61
CA VAL A 274 -13.24 -6.25 40.10
C VAL A 274 -13.15 -6.38 38.58
N THR A 275 -12.47 -5.46 37.89
CA THR A 275 -12.30 -5.48 36.43
C THR A 275 -10.89 -5.90 36.02
N ASP A 276 -10.75 -6.34 34.76
CA ASP A 276 -9.44 -6.39 34.10
C ASP A 276 -9.05 -5.04 33.48
N GLU A 277 -7.91 -5.02 32.77
CA GLU A 277 -7.38 -3.83 32.09
C GLU A 277 -8.29 -3.29 30.98
N GLU A 278 -9.25 -4.09 30.49
CA GLU A 278 -10.24 -3.68 29.51
C GLU A 278 -11.58 -3.25 30.16
N GLY A 279 -11.63 -3.18 31.50
CA GLY A 279 -12.84 -2.81 32.25
C GLY A 279 -13.89 -3.91 32.32
N ARG A 280 -13.56 -5.17 31.98
CA ARG A 280 -14.49 -6.30 32.04
C ARG A 280 -14.57 -6.84 33.47
N CYS A 281 -15.77 -6.90 34.04
CA CYS A 281 -15.94 -7.44 35.40
C CYS A 281 -15.67 -8.94 35.44
N LEU A 282 -14.70 -9.36 36.27
CA LEU A 282 -14.31 -10.76 36.46
C LEU A 282 -14.92 -11.39 37.72
N ASP A 283 -15.72 -10.64 38.49
CA ASP A 283 -16.38 -11.12 39.70
C ASP A 283 -17.90 -11.30 39.50
N GLN A 284 -18.33 -12.57 39.46
CA GLN A 284 -19.74 -12.92 39.34
C GLN A 284 -20.60 -12.36 40.48
N SER A 285 -20.06 -12.34 41.71
CA SER A 285 -20.79 -11.88 42.89
C SER A 285 -21.03 -10.37 42.85
N ALA A 286 -20.04 -9.60 42.38
CA ALA A 286 -20.18 -8.17 42.14
C ALA A 286 -21.26 -7.89 41.08
N ALA A 287 -21.24 -8.64 39.97
CA ALA A 287 -22.24 -8.49 38.92
C ALA A 287 -23.67 -8.86 39.39
N ALA A 288 -23.80 -9.91 40.20
CA ALA A 288 -25.08 -10.30 40.80
C ALA A 288 -25.58 -9.26 41.81
N ALA A 289 -24.68 -8.66 42.60
CA ALA A 289 -25.01 -7.58 43.52
C ALA A 289 -25.51 -6.33 42.78
N ALA A 290 -24.83 -5.94 41.70
CA ALA A 290 -25.27 -4.83 40.84
C ALA A 290 -26.66 -5.07 40.23
N LEU A 291 -26.91 -6.28 39.70
CA LEU A 291 -28.22 -6.66 39.18
C LEU A 291 -29.32 -6.57 40.25
N ASN A 292 -29.06 -7.07 41.46
CA ASN A 292 -30.04 -7.02 42.55
C ASN A 292 -30.32 -5.58 43.02
N ALA A 293 -29.28 -4.74 43.10
CA ALA A 293 -29.44 -3.33 43.43
C ALA A 293 -30.31 -2.59 42.39
N LEU A 294 -30.12 -2.87 41.11
CA LEU A 294 -30.94 -2.30 40.03
C LEU A 294 -32.37 -2.83 39.99
N LYS A 295 -32.60 -4.12 40.28
CA LYS A 295 -33.96 -4.70 40.38
C LYS A 295 -34.81 -4.04 41.48
N ASN A 296 -34.16 -3.53 42.52
CA ASN A 296 -34.80 -2.80 43.61
C ASN A 296 -34.91 -1.28 43.31
N SER A 297 -34.71 -0.87 42.06
CA SER A 297 -34.89 0.51 41.60
C SER A 297 -35.86 0.54 40.42
N GLN A 298 -36.60 1.64 40.30
CA GLN A 298 -37.46 1.91 39.14
C GLN A 298 -36.85 2.93 38.19
N THR A 299 -35.86 3.71 38.64
CA THR A 299 -35.32 4.84 37.90
C THR A 299 -33.81 4.98 38.07
N ALA A 300 -33.12 5.42 37.03
CA ALA A 300 -31.74 5.90 37.09
C ALA A 300 -31.71 7.42 36.85
N THR A 301 -30.86 8.14 37.59
CA THR A 301 -30.72 9.60 37.46
C THR A 301 -29.42 9.95 36.76
N ALA A 302 -29.46 10.77 35.72
CA ALA A 302 -28.27 11.28 35.06
C ALA A 302 -27.47 12.18 36.00
N ILE A 303 -26.23 11.81 36.31
CA ILE A 303 -25.33 12.58 37.17
C ILE A 303 -24.28 13.35 36.37
N SER A 304 -23.97 12.89 35.15
CA SER A 304 -23.13 13.61 34.18
C SER A 304 -23.70 13.40 32.78
N VAL A 305 -23.65 14.45 31.96
CA VAL A 305 -23.97 14.41 30.52
C VAL A 305 -22.94 15.28 29.81
N GLU A 306 -22.06 14.63 29.07
CA GLU A 306 -21.01 15.28 28.29
C GLU A 306 -21.31 15.11 26.80
N ILE A 307 -21.21 16.20 26.05
CA ILE A 307 -21.41 16.21 24.60
C ILE A 307 -20.13 16.76 23.97
N GLU A 308 -19.49 15.93 23.16
CA GLU A 308 -18.29 16.31 22.41
C GLU A 308 -18.55 16.23 20.90
N ARG A 309 -18.15 17.29 20.18
CA ARG A 309 -18.17 17.32 18.71
C ARG A 309 -16.98 16.52 18.19
N GLY A 310 -17.25 15.34 17.66
CA GLY A 310 -16.26 14.51 16.95
C GLY A 310 -16.24 14.79 15.45
N ARG A 311 -15.10 14.50 14.81
CA ARG A 311 -14.93 14.58 13.35
C ARG A 311 -14.09 13.42 12.81
N ASP A 312 -14.59 12.75 11.77
CA ASP A 312 -13.83 11.78 10.98
C ASP A 312 -13.37 12.46 9.70
N VAL A 313 -12.04 12.57 9.52
CA VAL A 313 -11.46 13.09 8.29
C VAL A 313 -11.58 12.09 7.15
N ALA A 314 -11.67 12.57 5.91
CA ALA A 314 -11.72 11.69 4.75
C ALA A 314 -10.51 10.73 4.71
N PRO A 315 -10.71 9.45 4.35
CA PRO A 315 -9.61 8.54 4.07
C PRO A 315 -8.80 9.11 2.91
N LEU A 316 -7.49 8.86 2.89
CA LEU A 316 -6.65 9.29 1.77
C LEU A 316 -7.01 8.52 0.50
N PRO A 317 -6.67 9.04 -0.69
CA PRO A 317 -6.46 8.21 -1.87
C PRO A 317 -5.56 7.01 -1.55
N PHE A 318 -5.72 5.93 -2.31
CA PHE A 318 -5.06 4.68 -1.99
C PHE A 318 -3.56 4.71 -2.26
N ASP A 319 -2.79 4.13 -1.34
CA ASP A 319 -1.58 3.37 -1.67
C ASP A 319 -1.96 1.90 -1.94
N LEU A 320 -1.02 1.10 -2.48
CA LEU A 320 -1.28 -0.29 -2.82
C LEU A 320 -1.69 -1.14 -1.60
N SER A 321 -1.02 -0.97 -0.46
CA SER A 321 -1.28 -1.72 0.77
C SER A 321 -2.70 -1.48 1.27
N THR A 322 -3.09 -0.21 1.39
CA THR A 322 -4.42 0.18 1.85
C THR A 322 -5.49 -0.30 0.86
N LEU A 323 -5.21 -0.27 -0.44
CA LEU A 323 -6.12 -0.82 -1.45
C LEU A 323 -6.31 -2.33 -1.27
N GLN A 324 -5.23 -3.07 -1.00
CA GLN A 324 -5.25 -4.51 -0.74
C GLN A 324 -6.03 -4.86 0.53
N GLU A 325 -5.81 -4.13 1.62
CA GLU A 325 -6.53 -4.29 2.89
C GLU A 325 -8.05 -4.09 2.69
N VAL A 326 -8.44 -2.97 2.07
CA VAL A 326 -9.86 -2.65 1.85
C VAL A 326 -10.52 -3.61 0.85
N CYS A 327 -9.83 -4.00 -0.22
CA CYS A 327 -10.34 -5.00 -1.17
C CYS A 327 -10.49 -6.39 -0.54
N SER A 328 -9.58 -6.78 0.35
CA SER A 328 -9.69 -8.02 1.12
C SER A 328 -10.92 -8.00 2.02
N ALA A 329 -11.07 -6.93 2.81
CA ALA A 329 -12.20 -6.78 3.74
C ALA A 329 -13.56 -6.68 3.03
N LYS A 330 -13.65 -5.90 1.93
CA LYS A 330 -14.92 -5.58 1.27
C LYS A 330 -15.31 -6.59 0.19
N PHE A 331 -14.35 -7.17 -0.51
CA PHE A 331 -14.57 -7.99 -1.70
C PHE A 331 -13.97 -9.39 -1.62
N GLY A 332 -13.23 -9.71 -0.56
CA GLY A 332 -12.55 -11.00 -0.41
C GLY A 332 -11.44 -11.22 -1.44
N LEU A 333 -10.89 -10.14 -2.02
CA LEU A 333 -9.79 -10.23 -2.99
C LEU A 333 -8.46 -10.43 -2.25
N GLY A 334 -7.66 -11.37 -2.72
CA GLY A 334 -6.29 -11.55 -2.23
C GLY A 334 -5.37 -10.41 -2.62
N VAL A 335 -4.19 -10.33 -1.99
CA VAL A 335 -3.17 -9.30 -2.20
C VAL A 335 -2.70 -9.30 -3.66
N GLN A 336 -2.37 -10.47 -4.21
CA GLN A 336 -1.91 -10.59 -5.60
C GLN A 336 -3.04 -10.28 -6.60
N GLU A 337 -4.25 -10.78 -6.33
CA GLU A 337 -5.41 -10.54 -7.20
C GLU A 337 -5.76 -9.05 -7.26
N THR A 338 -5.71 -8.35 -6.12
CA THR A 338 -5.92 -6.90 -6.08
C THR A 338 -4.86 -6.14 -6.88
N LEU A 339 -3.59 -6.55 -6.80
CA LEU A 339 -2.52 -5.97 -7.61
C LEU A 339 -2.73 -6.22 -9.10
N ASP A 340 -3.14 -7.43 -9.49
CA ASP A 340 -3.40 -7.75 -10.90
C ASP A 340 -4.56 -6.91 -11.46
N VAL A 341 -5.62 -6.73 -10.68
CA VAL A 341 -6.74 -5.84 -11.02
C VAL A 341 -6.28 -4.39 -11.14
N ALA A 342 -5.51 -3.88 -10.17
CA ALA A 342 -5.01 -2.50 -10.20
C ALA A 342 -4.05 -2.27 -11.39
N GLN A 343 -3.24 -3.26 -11.75
CA GLN A 343 -2.40 -3.24 -12.95
C GLN A 343 -3.22 -3.23 -14.24
N ALA A 344 -4.31 -4.00 -14.31
CA ALA A 344 -5.21 -3.97 -15.47
C ALA A 344 -5.89 -2.59 -15.61
N LEU A 345 -6.33 -1.99 -14.50
CA LEU A 345 -6.88 -0.63 -14.50
C LEU A 345 -5.89 0.42 -15.01
N TYR A 346 -4.60 0.27 -14.66
CA TYR A 346 -3.53 1.18 -15.09
C TYR A 346 -3.09 0.95 -16.55
N GLU A 347 -2.78 -0.29 -16.94
CA GLU A 347 -2.15 -0.60 -18.23
C GLU A 347 -3.16 -0.84 -19.35
N THR A 348 -4.20 -1.62 -19.06
CA THR A 348 -5.18 -2.05 -20.07
C THR A 348 -6.24 -0.98 -20.26
N HIS A 349 -6.83 -0.52 -19.16
CA HIS A 349 -7.97 0.40 -19.19
C HIS A 349 -7.55 1.87 -19.13
N LYS A 350 -6.30 2.16 -18.75
CA LYS A 350 -5.77 3.52 -18.52
C LYS A 350 -6.67 4.38 -17.63
N ALA A 351 -7.40 3.72 -16.74
CA ALA A 351 -8.46 4.29 -15.92
C ALA A 351 -7.93 4.88 -14.61
N THR A 352 -6.78 4.41 -14.14
CA THR A 352 -6.14 4.87 -12.89
C THR A 352 -4.67 5.20 -13.09
N THR A 353 -4.12 5.96 -12.15
CA THR A 353 -2.67 6.23 -12.06
C THR A 353 -1.89 5.02 -11.57
N TYR A 354 -0.56 5.12 -11.57
CA TYR A 354 0.36 4.02 -11.26
C TYR A 354 0.03 3.30 -9.93
N PRO A 355 -0.22 1.98 -9.94
CA PRO A 355 -0.84 1.29 -8.80
C PRO A 355 0.15 0.76 -7.77
N ARG A 356 1.47 0.79 -8.02
CA ARG A 356 2.49 0.29 -7.07
C ARG A 356 3.09 1.41 -6.23
N THR A 357 2.26 2.40 -5.91
CA THR A 357 2.61 3.52 -5.03
C THR A 357 2.46 3.13 -3.57
N ASP A 358 3.37 3.62 -2.72
CA ASP A 358 3.36 3.52 -1.26
C ASP A 358 2.85 4.81 -0.60
N CYS A 359 2.28 5.73 -1.38
CA CYS A 359 1.85 7.04 -0.93
C CYS A 359 0.37 7.28 -1.27
N GLY A 360 -0.43 7.62 -0.26
CA GLY A 360 -1.82 8.05 -0.43
C GLY A 360 -2.03 9.57 -0.63
N TYR A 361 -0.96 10.38 -0.69
CA TYR A 361 -1.06 11.84 -0.88
C TYR A 361 -0.97 12.23 -2.35
N LEU A 362 -1.44 13.43 -2.71
CA LEU A 362 -1.47 13.99 -4.05
C LEU A 362 -0.66 15.29 -4.13
N PRO A 363 0.04 15.57 -5.24
CA PRO A 363 0.76 16.82 -5.44
C PRO A 363 -0.21 18.00 -5.52
N GLU A 364 0.17 19.14 -4.96
CA GLU A 364 -0.65 20.36 -5.02
C GLU A 364 -0.80 20.85 -6.47
N SER A 365 0.20 20.61 -7.33
CA SER A 365 0.15 20.97 -8.75
C SER A 365 -0.93 20.23 -9.55
N MET A 366 -1.45 19.10 -9.06
CA MET A 366 -2.52 18.35 -9.74
C MET A 366 -3.90 18.98 -9.56
N LEU A 367 -4.03 20.02 -8.72
CA LEU A 367 -5.30 20.71 -8.52
C LEU A 367 -5.84 21.35 -9.80
N ASP A 368 -4.97 21.81 -10.69
CA ASP A 368 -5.36 22.39 -11.98
C ASP A 368 -6.02 21.36 -12.92
N GLU A 369 -5.76 20.07 -12.69
CA GLU A 369 -6.27 18.95 -13.50
C GLU A 369 -7.59 18.38 -12.96
N VAL A 370 -7.98 18.70 -11.72
CA VAL A 370 -9.18 18.17 -11.05
C VAL A 370 -10.47 18.32 -11.88
N PRO A 371 -10.76 19.47 -12.52
CA PRO A 371 -11.95 19.60 -13.36
C PRO A 371 -11.99 18.59 -14.50
N MET A 372 -10.83 18.24 -15.07
CA MET A 372 -10.73 17.23 -16.14
C MET A 372 -10.98 15.82 -15.60
N VAL A 373 -10.46 15.51 -14.39
CA VAL A 373 -10.75 14.23 -13.73
C VAL A 373 -12.25 14.09 -13.45
N PHE A 374 -12.94 15.15 -13.01
CA PHE A 374 -14.39 15.12 -12.81
C PHE A 374 -15.17 14.91 -14.11
N ASP A 375 -14.79 15.57 -15.20
CA ASP A 375 -15.40 15.32 -16.53
C ASP A 375 -15.20 13.86 -16.96
N ALA A 376 -13.98 13.34 -16.82
CA ALA A 376 -13.65 11.95 -17.13
C ALA A 376 -14.49 10.97 -16.30
N ILE A 377 -14.62 11.20 -14.99
CA ILE A 377 -15.45 10.38 -14.09
C ILE A 377 -16.92 10.42 -14.52
N ASN A 378 -17.48 11.60 -14.78
CA ASN A 378 -18.87 11.77 -15.18
C ASN A 378 -19.17 11.09 -16.53
N ARG A 379 -18.24 11.17 -17.47
CA ARG A 379 -18.35 10.50 -18.78
C ARG A 379 -18.17 8.98 -18.69
N THR A 380 -17.32 8.52 -17.77
CA THR A 380 -17.12 7.09 -17.47
C THR A 380 -18.38 6.47 -16.87
N ASP A 381 -19.01 7.18 -15.94
CA ASP A 381 -20.22 6.73 -15.23
C ASP A 381 -21.18 7.89 -14.95
N PRO A 382 -22.13 8.17 -15.85
CA PRO A 382 -23.10 9.24 -15.67
C PRO A 382 -24.02 9.05 -14.46
N THR A 383 -24.11 7.84 -13.91
CA THR A 383 -24.98 7.56 -12.74
C THR A 383 -24.50 8.26 -11.48
N ILE A 384 -23.22 8.68 -11.43
CA ILE A 384 -22.63 9.38 -10.29
C ILE A 384 -23.00 10.87 -10.24
N GLY A 385 -23.75 11.39 -11.21
CA GLY A 385 -24.13 12.80 -11.28
C GLY A 385 -24.73 13.35 -9.98
N LYS A 386 -25.52 12.55 -9.24
CA LYS A 386 -26.06 12.97 -7.93
C LYS A 386 -24.99 13.17 -6.86
N ALA A 387 -23.95 12.34 -6.85
CA ALA A 387 -22.84 12.50 -5.91
C ALA A 387 -21.96 13.69 -6.29
N LEU A 388 -21.76 13.94 -7.60
CA LEU A 388 -21.02 15.11 -8.08
C LEU A 388 -21.70 16.44 -7.70
N LEU A 389 -23.03 16.48 -7.60
CA LEU A 389 -23.76 17.67 -7.13
C LEU A 389 -23.49 18.02 -5.65
N LEU A 390 -23.01 17.06 -4.87
CA LEU A 390 -22.69 17.25 -3.45
C LEU A 390 -21.22 17.64 -3.22
N ILE A 391 -20.41 17.57 -4.27
CA ILE A 391 -18.98 17.86 -4.21
C ILE A 391 -18.76 19.37 -4.31
N ASP A 392 -17.87 19.87 -3.46
CA ASP A 392 -17.33 21.22 -3.57
C ASP A 392 -15.95 21.16 -4.23
N PRO A 393 -15.81 21.59 -5.51
CA PRO A 393 -14.53 21.60 -6.20
C PRO A 393 -13.50 22.57 -5.61
N GLU A 394 -13.83 23.41 -4.64
CA GLU A 394 -12.90 24.25 -3.89
C GLU A 394 -12.46 23.59 -2.58
N GLN A 395 -13.20 22.59 -2.09
CA GLN A 395 -12.82 21.88 -0.89
C GLN A 395 -11.54 21.06 -1.10
N ARG A 396 -10.61 21.17 -0.17
CA ARG A 396 -9.34 20.43 -0.16
C ARG A 396 -9.19 19.67 1.14
N SER A 397 -9.13 18.35 1.05
CA SER A 397 -8.74 17.51 2.18
C SER A 397 -7.22 17.59 2.44
N ARG A 398 -6.76 16.88 3.47
CA ARG A 398 -5.33 16.69 3.78
C ARG A 398 -4.53 15.94 2.71
N ALA A 399 -5.19 15.36 1.69
CA ALA A 399 -4.51 14.56 0.68
C ALA A 399 -3.56 15.39 -0.20
N TRP A 400 -3.86 16.66 -0.43
CA TRP A 400 -3.04 17.58 -1.24
C TRP A 400 -1.86 18.10 -0.41
N ASN A 401 -0.70 17.46 -0.53
CA ASN A 401 0.46 17.78 0.30
C ASN A 401 1.79 17.27 -0.30
N ASP A 402 2.53 18.15 -0.97
CA ASP A 402 3.82 17.82 -1.59
C ASP A 402 4.84 17.28 -0.58
N LYS A 403 4.80 17.76 0.67
CA LYS A 403 5.77 17.37 1.72
C LYS A 403 5.57 15.94 2.21
N LYS A 404 4.39 15.36 1.97
CA LYS A 404 4.07 13.97 2.35
C LYS A 404 4.39 12.98 1.24
N ILE A 405 4.76 13.46 0.05
CA ILE A 405 5.21 12.64 -1.07
C ILE A 405 6.72 12.52 -1.00
N THR A 406 7.18 11.50 -0.27
CA THR A 406 8.62 11.17 -0.15
C THR A 406 9.10 10.23 -1.25
N GLY A 407 8.16 9.58 -1.92
CA GLY A 407 8.39 8.63 -3.00
C GLY A 407 8.21 9.27 -4.38
N PRO A 408 8.42 8.46 -5.43
CA PRO A 408 8.30 8.92 -6.82
C PRO A 408 6.85 9.06 -7.32
N HIS A 409 5.90 8.51 -6.57
CA HIS A 409 4.49 8.39 -6.92
C HIS A 409 3.59 9.01 -5.86
N HIS A 410 2.36 9.26 -6.25
CA HIS A 410 1.28 9.79 -5.43
C HIS A 410 0.15 8.76 -5.32
N GLY A 411 -0.95 9.09 -4.65
CA GLY A 411 -2.11 8.22 -4.48
C GLY A 411 -2.73 7.73 -5.80
N ILE A 412 -3.27 6.52 -5.77
CA ILE A 412 -3.98 5.91 -6.90
C ILE A 412 -5.32 6.64 -7.07
N ILE A 413 -5.50 7.29 -8.21
CA ILE A 413 -6.69 8.08 -8.55
C ILE A 413 -7.14 7.80 -9.99
N PRO A 414 -8.40 8.14 -10.36
CA PRO A 414 -8.83 8.12 -11.75
C PRO A 414 -7.99 9.06 -12.64
N THR A 415 -7.86 8.73 -13.92
CA THR A 415 -7.11 9.53 -14.90
C THR A 415 -7.95 10.65 -15.51
N LEU A 416 -7.30 11.48 -16.35
CA LEU A 416 -7.90 12.61 -17.07
C LEU A 416 -8.78 12.20 -18.26
N GLU A 417 -8.77 10.92 -18.64
CA GLU A 417 -9.51 10.40 -19.78
C GLU A 417 -10.64 9.48 -19.30
N PRO A 418 -11.82 9.51 -19.96
CA PRO A 418 -12.91 8.62 -19.57
C PRO A 418 -12.55 7.17 -19.85
N ALA A 419 -12.83 6.30 -18.88
CA ALA A 419 -12.65 4.86 -19.00
C ALA A 419 -13.89 4.17 -19.60
N ASN A 420 -13.70 2.98 -20.15
CA ASN A 420 -14.79 2.17 -20.67
C ASN A 420 -15.21 1.08 -19.67
N LEU A 421 -16.21 1.36 -18.83
CA LEU A 421 -16.67 0.41 -17.81
C LEU A 421 -17.18 -0.92 -18.37
N SER A 422 -17.71 -0.96 -19.61
CA SER A 422 -18.21 -2.23 -20.18
C SER A 422 -17.09 -3.17 -20.62
N ALA A 423 -15.86 -2.66 -20.75
CA ALA A 423 -14.68 -3.47 -21.04
C ALA A 423 -14.03 -4.06 -19.79
N MET A 424 -14.43 -3.61 -18.60
CA MET A 424 -13.90 -4.07 -17.32
C MET A 424 -14.64 -5.32 -16.83
N SER A 425 -13.91 -6.23 -16.19
CA SER A 425 -14.52 -7.29 -15.39
C SER A 425 -15.26 -6.72 -14.16
N GLU A 426 -16.10 -7.53 -13.53
CA GLU A 426 -16.81 -7.11 -12.31
C GLU A 426 -15.83 -6.69 -11.20
N LYS A 427 -14.74 -7.44 -11.00
CA LYS A 427 -13.71 -7.12 -10.00
C LYS A 427 -13.02 -5.79 -10.33
N GLU A 428 -12.61 -5.60 -11.58
CA GLU A 428 -12.00 -4.34 -12.04
C GLU A 428 -12.93 -3.15 -11.83
N ARG A 429 -14.21 -3.31 -12.17
CA ARG A 429 -15.21 -2.26 -11.97
C ARG A 429 -15.38 -1.90 -10.49
N ARG A 430 -15.52 -2.89 -9.60
CA ARG A 430 -15.67 -2.66 -8.14
C ARG A 430 -14.45 -1.96 -7.53
N VAL A 431 -13.25 -2.34 -7.96
CA VAL A 431 -12.01 -1.70 -7.51
C VAL A 431 -11.89 -0.26 -8.06
N TYR A 432 -12.23 -0.03 -9.33
CA TYR A 432 -12.27 1.32 -9.90
C TYR A 432 -13.28 2.23 -9.18
N GLU A 433 -14.49 1.72 -8.91
CA GLU A 433 -15.52 2.45 -8.16
C GLU A 433 -15.05 2.83 -6.74
N LEU A 434 -14.29 1.95 -6.09
CA LEU A 434 -13.69 2.18 -4.78
C LEU A 434 -12.59 3.26 -4.82
N ILE A 435 -11.68 3.20 -5.80
CA ILE A 435 -10.64 4.21 -6.05
C ILE A 435 -11.27 5.58 -6.33
N ARG A 436 -12.29 5.61 -7.19
CA ARG A 436 -13.08 6.80 -7.51
C ARG A 436 -13.74 7.38 -6.25
N ALA A 437 -14.38 6.57 -5.43
CA ALA A 437 -15.03 7.03 -4.19
C ALA A 437 -14.02 7.69 -3.23
N HIS A 438 -12.82 7.12 -3.09
CA HIS A 438 -11.75 7.73 -2.29
C HIS A 438 -11.27 9.05 -2.91
N PHE A 439 -11.13 9.16 -4.22
CA PHE A 439 -10.79 10.45 -4.85
C PHE A 439 -11.87 11.52 -4.61
N LEU A 440 -13.15 11.18 -4.81
CA LEU A 440 -14.26 12.13 -4.63
C LEU A 440 -14.42 12.56 -3.15
N ALA A 441 -14.08 11.68 -2.20
CA ALA A 441 -14.09 12.00 -0.76
C ALA A 441 -13.17 13.18 -0.40
N GLN A 442 -12.17 13.49 -1.22
CA GLN A 442 -11.23 14.59 -0.97
C GLN A 442 -11.84 15.99 -1.15
N PHE A 443 -13.06 16.04 -1.68
CA PHE A 443 -13.82 17.25 -2.01
C PHE A 443 -15.17 17.32 -1.28
N LEU A 444 -15.30 16.56 -0.18
CA LEU A 444 -16.46 16.55 0.69
C LEU A 444 -16.07 16.90 2.13
N PRO A 445 -16.97 17.53 2.92
CA PRO A 445 -16.70 17.88 4.31
C PRO A 445 -16.36 16.65 5.15
N ASN A 446 -15.67 16.89 6.26
CA ASN A 446 -15.47 15.85 7.27
C ASN A 446 -16.83 15.32 7.74
N HIS A 447 -16.86 14.07 8.15
CA HIS A 447 -18.04 13.53 8.82
C HIS A 447 -18.03 14.03 10.26
N GLU A 448 -19.05 14.78 10.67
CA GLU A 448 -19.14 15.39 12.00
C GLU A 448 -20.32 14.83 12.79
N TYR A 449 -20.10 14.59 14.08
CA TYR A 449 -21.10 14.01 14.97
C TYR A 449 -20.99 14.58 16.38
N ASP A 450 -22.10 14.61 17.11
CA ASP A 450 -22.12 14.81 18.55
C ASP A 450 -22.06 13.43 19.23
N ARG A 451 -21.00 13.19 20.02
CA ARG A 451 -20.89 12.03 20.91
C ARG A 451 -21.36 12.46 22.29
N THR A 452 -22.48 11.89 22.74
CA THR A 452 -23.00 12.10 24.08
C THR A 452 -22.58 10.92 24.97
N VAL A 453 -21.89 11.20 26.07
CA VAL A 453 -21.62 10.24 27.14
C VAL A 453 -22.42 10.68 28.37
N ALA A 454 -23.38 9.86 28.77
CA ALA A 454 -24.21 10.12 29.94
C ALA A 454 -23.95 9.06 31.01
N THR A 455 -23.61 9.51 32.21
CA THR A 455 -23.44 8.66 33.39
C THR A 455 -24.67 8.80 34.27
N PHE A 456 -25.21 7.67 34.72
CA PHE A 456 -26.39 7.60 35.57
C PHE A 456 -26.07 6.87 36.86
N GLU A 457 -26.79 7.21 37.92
CA GLU A 457 -26.74 6.51 39.19
C GLU A 457 -28.12 5.93 39.52
N SER A 458 -28.14 4.69 40.02
CA SER A 458 -29.32 4.04 40.57
C SER A 458 -28.91 3.10 41.70
N ASN A 459 -29.37 3.34 42.93
CA ASN A 459 -29.00 2.55 44.12
C ASN A 459 -27.48 2.33 44.27
N ALA A 460 -26.69 3.40 44.13
CA ALA A 460 -25.23 3.39 44.13
C ALA A 460 -24.56 2.55 43.01
N ILE A 461 -25.33 2.13 42.00
CA ILE A 461 -24.80 1.50 40.79
C ILE A 461 -24.62 2.57 39.71
N SER A 462 -23.40 2.65 39.17
CA SER A 462 -23.04 3.53 38.07
C SER A 462 -23.37 2.87 36.73
N LEU A 463 -24.07 3.59 35.86
CA LEU A 463 -24.39 3.19 34.49
C LEU A 463 -23.85 4.22 33.50
N GLN A 464 -23.45 3.80 32.32
CA GLN A 464 -23.04 4.70 31.25
C GLN A 464 -23.79 4.38 29.96
N ALA A 465 -24.37 5.40 29.33
CA ALA A 465 -24.88 5.34 27.97
C ALA A 465 -24.03 6.23 27.06
N VAL A 466 -23.70 5.70 25.89
CA VAL A 466 -23.04 6.46 24.83
C VAL A 466 -23.99 6.50 23.64
N GLY A 467 -24.16 7.67 23.04
CA GLY A 467 -24.83 7.80 21.76
C GLY A 467 -24.14 8.79 20.83
N LYS A 468 -24.48 8.66 19.56
CA LYS A 468 -23.87 9.41 18.46
C LYS A 468 -24.98 9.99 17.59
N ARG A 469 -24.96 11.31 17.40
CA ARG A 469 -25.86 12.01 16.47
C ARG A 469 -25.04 12.60 15.34
N ILE A 470 -25.32 12.16 14.11
CA ILE A 470 -24.69 12.73 12.91
C ILE A 470 -25.17 14.17 12.72
N VAL A 471 -24.22 15.09 12.51
CA VAL A 471 -24.49 16.50 12.21
C VAL A 471 -24.10 16.85 10.78
N VAL A 472 -22.98 16.31 10.30
CA VAL A 472 -22.59 16.37 8.89
C VAL A 472 -22.25 14.96 8.41
N SER A 473 -23.01 14.44 7.45
CA SER A 473 -22.71 13.11 6.87
C SER A 473 -21.33 13.09 6.21
N GLY A 474 -20.93 14.20 5.57
CA GLY A 474 -19.61 14.39 5.00
C GLY A 474 -19.29 13.36 3.91
N TRP A 475 -18.01 13.03 3.78
CA TRP A 475 -17.51 12.05 2.82
C TRP A 475 -18.11 10.64 2.93
N LYS A 476 -18.70 10.26 4.09
CA LYS A 476 -19.29 8.92 4.30
C LYS A 476 -20.46 8.61 3.37
N ILE A 477 -21.08 9.62 2.76
CA ILE A 477 -22.15 9.45 1.75
C ILE A 477 -21.70 8.63 0.53
N LEU A 478 -20.40 8.62 0.22
CA LEU A 478 -19.85 7.90 -0.94
C LEU A 478 -19.70 6.40 -0.71
N PHE A 479 -19.73 5.96 0.55
CA PHE A 479 -19.47 4.58 0.95
C PHE A 479 -20.73 3.86 1.43
N SER A 480 -21.82 4.60 1.62
CA SER A 480 -23.09 4.10 2.15
C SER A 480 -24.01 3.62 1.02
N SER A 481 -23.69 2.44 0.48
CA SER A 481 -24.66 1.62 -0.25
C SER A 481 -24.79 0.27 0.49
N SER A 482 -25.93 0.10 1.17
CA SER A 482 -26.48 -1.12 1.78
C SER A 482 -25.72 -1.77 2.95
N SER A 483 -25.77 -1.16 4.12
CA SER A 483 -26.19 -1.80 5.39
C SER A 483 -26.04 -0.80 6.53
N GLU A 484 -27.12 -0.62 7.29
CA GLU A 484 -27.13 0.05 8.58
C GLU A 484 -26.07 -0.57 9.51
N GLU A 485 -25.48 0.28 10.34
CA GLU A 485 -24.65 -0.08 11.51
C GLU A 485 -23.30 -0.78 11.22
N GLU A 486 -22.33 -0.02 10.71
CA GLU A 486 -20.95 -0.26 11.15
C GLU A 486 -20.91 0.01 12.67
N GLY A 487 -20.84 -1.07 13.44
CA GLY A 487 -20.60 -1.00 14.87
C GLY A 487 -19.30 -0.25 15.12
N ASP A 488 -19.38 0.83 15.89
CA ASP A 488 -18.24 1.58 16.37
C ASP A 488 -17.28 0.62 17.08
N GLU A 489 -16.02 0.53 16.61
CA GLU A 489 -14.96 -0.27 17.23
C GLU A 489 -14.71 0.13 18.70
N SER A 490 -15.24 1.27 19.16
CA SER A 490 -15.19 1.69 20.56
C SER A 490 -16.29 1.11 21.47
N GLY A 491 -17.03 0.08 21.03
CA GLY A 491 -17.93 -0.70 21.91
C GLY A 491 -19.24 0.00 22.31
N GLY A 492 -19.51 1.17 21.73
CA GLY A 492 -20.80 1.87 21.79
C GLY A 492 -21.67 1.47 20.60
N ARG A 493 -22.85 0.90 20.85
CA ARG A 493 -23.83 0.69 19.78
C ARG A 493 -24.18 2.03 19.14
N SER A 494 -24.43 2.05 17.83
CA SER A 494 -24.86 3.23 17.07
C SER A 494 -26.30 3.64 17.46
N GLN A 495 -26.48 4.11 18.69
CA GLN A 495 -27.74 4.65 19.19
C GLN A 495 -27.70 6.17 19.26
N THR A 496 -28.87 6.80 19.12
CA THR A 496 -29.06 8.20 19.46
C THR A 496 -29.68 8.28 20.85
N LEU A 497 -29.11 9.10 21.75
CA LEU A 497 -29.70 9.35 23.06
C LEU A 497 -30.75 10.46 22.95
N PRO A 498 -31.83 10.42 23.77
CA PRO A 498 -32.73 11.55 23.92
C PRO A 498 -31.98 12.75 24.50
N MET A 499 -32.62 13.93 24.52
CA MET A 499 -32.05 15.09 25.18
C MET A 499 -31.99 14.83 26.70
N LEU A 500 -30.79 14.77 27.25
CA LEU A 500 -30.52 14.52 28.66
C LEU A 500 -29.84 15.73 29.29
N GLN A 501 -30.16 15.97 30.55
CA GLN A 501 -29.51 16.96 31.42
C GLN A 501 -29.17 16.31 32.77
N VAL A 502 -28.20 16.85 33.49
CA VAL A 502 -27.94 16.43 34.88
C VAL A 502 -29.23 16.56 35.69
N GLY A 503 -29.59 15.49 36.41
CA GLY A 503 -30.86 15.36 37.13
C GLY A 503 -31.99 14.69 36.34
N SER A 504 -31.81 14.37 35.05
CA SER A 504 -32.82 13.65 34.26
C SER A 504 -33.07 12.27 34.85
N ARG A 505 -34.34 11.97 35.15
CA ARG A 505 -34.77 10.65 35.62
C ARG A 505 -35.20 9.80 34.44
N CYS A 506 -34.65 8.60 34.36
CA CYS A 506 -34.95 7.64 33.30
C CYS A 506 -35.52 6.36 33.93
N ASP A 507 -36.62 5.87 33.39
CA ASP A 507 -37.25 4.63 33.87
C ASP A 507 -36.41 3.43 33.46
N ILE A 508 -36.22 2.47 34.38
CA ILE A 508 -35.57 1.20 34.10
C ILE A 508 -36.62 0.25 33.52
N GLN A 509 -36.47 -0.14 32.26
CA GLN A 509 -37.42 -1.00 31.55
C GLN A 509 -37.00 -2.46 31.53
N ASP A 510 -35.70 -2.74 31.36
CA ASP A 510 -35.15 -4.10 31.28
C ASP A 510 -33.72 -4.16 31.81
N LEU A 511 -33.33 -5.34 32.32
CA LEU A 511 -32.02 -5.63 32.90
C LEU A 511 -31.50 -6.97 32.38
N GLN A 512 -30.41 -6.95 31.62
CA GLN A 512 -29.83 -8.14 31.01
C GLN A 512 -28.39 -8.38 31.49
N LEU A 513 -28.24 -9.27 32.46
CA LEU A 513 -26.92 -9.78 32.88
C LEU A 513 -26.43 -10.83 31.88
N LYS A 514 -25.28 -10.57 31.27
CA LYS A 514 -24.62 -11.45 30.29
C LYS A 514 -23.36 -12.05 30.91
N ALA A 515 -23.33 -13.37 31.00
CA ALA A 515 -22.11 -14.12 31.26
C ALA A 515 -21.41 -14.37 29.92
N LEU A 516 -20.26 -13.74 29.74
CA LEU A 516 -19.44 -13.78 28.53
C LEU A 516 -18.10 -14.42 28.83
N LYS A 517 -17.32 -14.67 27.78
CA LYS A 517 -15.94 -15.14 27.88
C LYS A 517 -15.07 -14.32 26.94
N THR A 518 -13.84 -14.05 27.37
CA THR A 518 -12.86 -13.44 26.49
C THR A 518 -12.57 -14.38 25.30
N GLU A 519 -12.36 -13.81 24.12
CA GLU A 519 -12.06 -14.55 22.90
C GLU A 519 -10.56 -14.44 22.59
N PRO A 520 -9.94 -15.50 22.01
CA PRO A 520 -8.57 -15.40 21.52
C PRO A 520 -8.47 -14.36 20.40
N PRO A 521 -7.27 -13.81 20.14
CA PRO A 521 -7.07 -12.94 18.99
C PRO A 521 -7.40 -13.68 17.69
N LYS A 522 -7.81 -12.95 16.66
CA LYS A 522 -8.13 -13.55 15.36
C LYS A 522 -6.83 -13.96 14.63
N PRO A 523 -6.83 -15.09 13.90
CA PRO A 523 -5.78 -15.38 12.94
C PRO A 523 -5.64 -14.25 11.92
N TYR A 524 -4.44 -14.07 11.37
CA TYR A 524 -4.24 -13.15 10.24
C TYR A 524 -5.01 -13.64 9.01
N THR A 525 -5.56 -12.70 8.26
CA THR A 525 -6.02 -12.91 6.88
C THR A 525 -5.02 -12.21 5.95
N GLU A 526 -5.22 -12.29 4.63
CA GLU A 526 -4.37 -11.52 3.71
C GLU A 526 -4.51 -9.99 3.87
N GLY A 527 -5.59 -9.52 4.51
CA GLY A 527 -5.86 -8.10 4.72
C GLY A 527 -5.58 -7.59 6.15
N THR A 528 -5.00 -8.40 7.04
CA THR A 528 -4.71 -8.00 8.43
C THR A 528 -3.29 -8.26 8.88
#